data_AF-A0A803KSS6-F1
#
_entry.id   AF-A0A803KSS6-F1
#
_cell.length_a   1.000
_cell.length_b   1.000
_cell.length_c   1.000
_cell.angle_alpha   90.00
_cell.angle_beta   90.00
_cell.angle_gamma   90.00
#
_symmetry.space_group_name_H-M   'P 1'
#
loop_
_entity.id
_entity.type
_entity.pdbx_description
1 polymer ?
#
loop_
_entity_poly.entity_id
_entity_poly.type
_entity_poly.pdbx_seq_one_letter_code
_entity_poly.pdbx_strand_id
1 'polypeptide(L)'
;MWIEVICGVILYKVLRMFFGNDDVLDIETSDFNAIFSVATREAVVICVKNLAGFVSVNADGSWLCISEHKHKEEHHPNPVAEAKQQASILEAYLEQRGVSLPEGYLSSKVIISNPKFRLELKASKYVLGEFLEFKGKNEDIQELQYIKRSKVGQMIVQKTSMFGFAPTRLQVLYCFRDYRTEASSSSEWKEVTVRSSTEVVFQPQNAKKVRKFKLSAITSLTLSA
;
A
#
# COMPACT_ATOMS: atom_id res chain seq x y z
N MET A 1 -7.33 -34.97 -17.59
CA MET A 1 -6.56 -35.63 -16.51
C MET A 1 -5.11 -35.92 -16.89
N TRP A 2 -4.77 -36.88 -17.76
CA TRP A 2 -3.35 -37.22 -17.99
C TRP A 2 -2.60 -36.21 -18.89
N ILE A 3 -3.28 -35.64 -19.89
CA ILE A 3 -2.69 -34.65 -20.81
C ILE A 3 -2.28 -33.37 -20.08
N GLU A 4 -3.08 -32.92 -19.11
CA GLU A 4 -2.80 -31.70 -18.32
C GLU A 4 -1.59 -31.88 -17.39
N VAL A 5 -1.44 -33.08 -16.80
CA VAL A 5 -0.27 -33.43 -15.99
C VAL A 5 0.98 -33.49 -16.86
N ILE A 6 0.88 -34.07 -18.07
CA ILE A 6 1.99 -34.14 -19.01
C ILE A 6 2.39 -32.74 -19.49
N CYS A 7 1.43 -31.88 -19.85
CA CYS A 7 1.72 -30.47 -20.20
C CYS A 7 2.36 -29.71 -19.03
N GLY A 8 1.90 -29.91 -17.80
CA GLY A 8 2.48 -29.28 -16.61
C GLY A 8 3.92 -29.74 -16.33
N VAL A 9 4.23 -31.02 -16.52
CA VAL A 9 5.60 -31.56 -16.37
C VAL A 9 6.52 -31.08 -17.48
N ILE A 10 6.03 -30.98 -18.71
CA ILE A 10 6.78 -30.43 -19.85
C ILE A 10 7.07 -28.94 -19.61
N LEU A 11 6.07 -28.16 -19.19
CA LEU A 11 6.23 -26.74 -18.86
C LEU A 11 7.21 -26.55 -17.69
N TYR A 12 7.10 -27.36 -16.63
CA TYR A 12 8.05 -27.34 -15.52
C TYR A 12 9.48 -27.66 -15.96
N LYS A 13 9.67 -28.65 -16.83
CA LYS A 13 11.00 -28.97 -17.39
C LYS A 13 11.55 -27.84 -18.26
N VAL A 14 10.70 -27.22 -19.08
CA VAL A 14 11.07 -26.08 -19.92
C VAL A 14 11.47 -24.90 -19.04
N LEU A 15 10.67 -24.54 -18.05
CA LEU A 15 10.98 -23.48 -17.08
C LEU A 15 12.28 -23.79 -16.31
N ARG A 16 12.46 -25.02 -15.82
CA ARG A 16 13.70 -25.42 -15.12
C ARG A 16 14.94 -25.40 -16.01
N MET A 17 14.79 -25.71 -17.30
CA MET A 17 15.89 -25.67 -18.27
C MET A 17 16.28 -24.24 -18.65
N PHE A 18 15.32 -23.31 -18.67
CA PHE A 18 15.57 -21.90 -19.02
C PHE A 18 16.02 -21.03 -17.83
N PHE A 19 15.57 -21.33 -16.61
CA PHE A 19 15.96 -20.59 -15.40
C PHE A 19 17.04 -21.30 -14.56
N GLY A 20 17.59 -22.41 -15.06
CA GLY A 20 18.55 -23.26 -14.35
C GLY A 20 20.00 -23.15 -14.85
N ASN A 21 20.33 -22.12 -15.64
CA ASN A 21 21.71 -21.78 -15.97
C ASN A 21 22.01 -20.38 -15.46
N ASP A 22 23.11 -20.27 -14.71
CA ASP A 22 23.60 -19.09 -14.00
C ASP A 22 24.17 -17.99 -14.92
N ASP A 23 23.61 -17.84 -16.14
CA ASP A 23 23.97 -16.76 -17.04
C ASP A 23 23.04 -15.57 -16.79
N VAL A 24 23.37 -14.89 -15.70
CA VAL A 24 22.87 -13.58 -15.28
C VAL A 24 22.99 -12.60 -16.45
N LEU A 25 21.88 -12.34 -17.13
CA LEU A 25 21.70 -11.06 -17.80
C LEU A 25 21.68 -10.00 -16.70
N ASP A 26 22.72 -9.16 -16.66
CA ASP A 26 22.79 -7.91 -15.87
C ASP A 26 21.69 -6.94 -16.37
N ILE A 27 20.43 -7.31 -16.19
CA ILE A 27 19.30 -6.41 -16.22
C ILE A 27 19.22 -5.86 -14.81
N GLU A 28 19.50 -4.55 -14.67
CA GLU A 28 19.56 -3.85 -13.39
C GLU A 28 18.48 -4.38 -12.44
N THR A 29 18.94 -5.11 -11.42
CA THR A 29 18.11 -5.88 -10.50
C THR A 29 17.32 -4.91 -9.60
N SER A 30 16.25 -4.37 -10.15
CA SER A 30 15.06 -4.07 -9.39
C SER A 30 14.38 -5.41 -9.14
N ASP A 31 14.23 -5.82 -7.89
CA ASP A 31 13.74 -7.15 -7.47
C ASP A 31 12.31 -7.45 -8.00
N PHE A 32 12.18 -7.87 -9.26
CA PHE A 32 10.92 -8.34 -9.84
C PHE A 32 10.85 -9.87 -9.70
N ASN A 33 9.78 -10.36 -9.06
CA ASN A 33 9.50 -11.79 -8.96
C ASN A 33 8.24 -12.12 -9.76
N ALA A 34 8.36 -12.89 -10.83
CA ALA A 34 7.18 -13.44 -11.51
C ALA A 34 6.65 -14.66 -10.73
N ILE A 35 5.38 -14.63 -10.31
CA ILE A 35 4.74 -15.75 -9.61
C ILE A 35 3.58 -16.27 -10.47
N PHE A 36 3.66 -17.54 -10.85
CA PHE A 36 2.64 -18.20 -11.67
C PHE A 36 1.73 -19.05 -10.77
N SER A 37 0.42 -18.76 -10.77
CA SER A 37 -0.58 -19.60 -10.08
C SER A 37 -1.23 -20.57 -11.08
N VAL A 38 -0.74 -21.80 -11.09
CA VAL A 38 -1.21 -22.83 -12.03
C VAL A 38 -2.66 -23.27 -11.75
N ALA A 39 -3.16 -23.09 -10.52
CA ALA A 39 -4.51 -23.52 -10.13
C ALA A 39 -5.64 -22.64 -10.67
N THR A 40 -5.37 -21.35 -10.97
CA THR A 40 -6.40 -20.36 -11.35
C THR A 40 -6.38 -20.01 -12.83
N ARG A 41 -5.52 -20.64 -13.65
CA ARG A 41 -5.28 -20.25 -15.06
C ARG A 41 -4.91 -18.77 -15.22
N GLU A 42 -4.25 -18.18 -14.23
CA GLU A 42 -3.80 -16.79 -14.26
C GLU A 42 -2.31 -16.72 -13.93
N ALA A 43 -1.58 -15.92 -14.72
CA ALA A 43 -0.19 -15.60 -14.43
C ALA A 43 -0.11 -14.17 -13.87
N VAL A 44 0.66 -13.98 -12.80
CA VAL A 44 0.79 -12.67 -12.16
C VAL A 44 2.25 -12.26 -12.14
N VAL A 45 2.55 -11.11 -12.71
CA VAL A 45 3.85 -10.47 -12.55
C VAL A 45 3.78 -9.59 -11.32
N ILE A 46 4.60 -9.92 -10.32
CA ILE A 46 4.62 -9.22 -9.04
C ILE A 46 5.91 -8.40 -8.95
N CYS A 47 5.74 -7.08 -8.91
CA CYS A 47 6.82 -6.20 -8.49
C CYS A 47 6.76 -6.05 -6.97
N VAL A 48 7.82 -6.47 -6.29
CA VAL A 48 7.94 -6.30 -4.84
C VAL A 48 8.96 -5.20 -4.59
N LYS A 49 8.50 -4.04 -4.11
CA LYS A 49 9.39 -2.97 -3.67
C LYS A 49 9.52 -3.04 -2.14
N ASN A 50 10.72 -3.34 -1.65
CA ASN A 50 11.01 -3.30 -0.22
C ASN A 50 11.51 -1.90 0.17
N LEU A 51 10.55 -0.99 0.39
CA LEU A 51 10.84 0.38 0.76
C LEU A 51 10.74 0.57 2.27
N ALA A 52 11.74 1.22 2.86
CA ALA A 52 11.76 1.58 4.26
C ALA A 52 11.28 3.02 4.44
N GLY A 53 10.09 3.21 5.02
CA GLY A 53 9.55 4.54 5.32
C GLY A 53 8.12 4.73 4.85
N PHE A 54 7.79 5.98 4.51
CA PHE A 54 6.48 6.35 3.98
C PHE A 54 6.57 6.58 2.47
N VAL A 55 5.64 5.99 1.71
CA VAL A 55 5.55 6.14 0.25
C VAL A 55 4.35 7.00 -0.10
N SER A 56 4.58 8.05 -0.89
CA SER A 56 3.54 8.81 -1.57
C SER A 56 3.66 8.67 -3.08
N VAL A 57 2.52 8.72 -3.78
CA VAL A 57 2.48 8.68 -5.24
C VAL A 57 2.36 10.10 -5.78
N ASN A 58 3.25 10.46 -6.69
CA ASN A 58 3.23 11.72 -7.41
C ASN A 58 2.17 11.70 -8.52
N ALA A 59 1.86 12.87 -9.09
CA ALA A 59 0.87 12.99 -10.16
C ALA A 59 1.22 12.21 -11.44
N ASP A 60 2.51 12.00 -11.70
CA ASP A 60 3.03 11.18 -12.81
C ASP A 60 3.03 9.66 -12.50
N GLY A 61 2.58 9.26 -11.30
CA GLY A 61 2.58 7.88 -10.82
C GLY A 61 3.92 7.40 -10.27
N SER A 62 4.97 8.23 -10.29
CA SER A 62 6.22 7.93 -9.61
C SER A 62 6.04 7.91 -8.10
N TRP A 63 6.91 7.20 -7.40
CA TRP A 63 6.85 7.04 -5.96
C TRP A 63 7.90 7.91 -5.29
N LEU A 64 7.50 8.62 -4.26
CA LEU A 64 8.38 9.35 -3.36
C LEU A 64 8.44 8.57 -2.04
N CYS A 65 9.61 8.01 -1.74
CA CYS A 65 9.88 7.36 -0.47
C CYS A 65 10.59 8.33 0.47
N ILE A 66 10.00 8.55 1.64
CA ILE A 66 10.59 9.35 2.71
C ILE A 66 11.26 8.39 3.68
N SER A 67 12.59 8.28 3.58
CA SER A 67 13.40 7.39 4.41
C SER A 67 13.93 8.09 5.68
N GLU A 68 14.16 7.31 6.73
CA GLU A 68 14.43 7.82 8.07
C GLU A 68 15.85 8.34 8.28
N HIS A 69 16.83 7.83 7.54
CA HIS A 69 18.23 7.99 7.92
C HIS A 69 18.90 9.25 7.36
N LYS A 70 18.24 9.99 6.45
CA LYS A 70 18.90 11.12 5.76
C LYS A 70 18.03 12.35 5.53
N HIS A 71 16.76 12.38 5.96
CA HIS A 71 15.78 13.33 5.38
C HIS A 71 15.88 13.34 3.84
N LYS A 72 16.24 12.19 3.26
CA LYS A 72 16.49 12.06 1.83
C LYS A 72 15.23 11.50 1.22
N GLU A 73 14.64 12.31 0.37
CA GLU A 73 13.59 11.90 -0.51
C GLU A 73 14.20 11.01 -1.59
N GLU A 74 13.73 9.77 -1.65
CA GLU A 74 14.13 8.81 -2.68
C GLU A 74 13.01 8.73 -3.71
N HIS A 75 13.34 9.11 -4.94
CA HIS A 75 12.41 9.04 -6.06
C HIS A 75 12.56 7.68 -6.72
N HIS A 76 11.46 6.96 -6.78
CA HIS A 76 11.33 5.72 -7.54
C HIS A 76 10.43 5.96 -8.74
N PRO A 77 10.76 5.41 -9.92
CA PRO A 77 9.87 5.42 -11.07
C PRO A 77 8.54 4.72 -10.75
N ASN A 78 7.55 4.90 -11.61
CA ASN A 78 6.23 4.31 -11.42
C ASN A 78 6.30 2.77 -11.46
N PRO A 79 6.20 2.07 -10.31
CA PRO A 79 6.38 0.62 -10.28
C PRO A 79 5.23 -0.13 -10.95
N VAL A 80 4.06 0.49 -11.11
CA VAL A 80 2.95 -0.07 -11.88
C VAL A 80 3.32 -0.07 -13.37
N ALA A 81 3.94 1.00 -13.86
CA ALA A 81 4.42 1.06 -15.24
C ALA A 81 5.55 0.05 -15.46
N GLU A 82 6.49 -0.06 -14.51
CA GLU A 82 7.57 -1.05 -14.57
C GLU A 82 7.01 -2.49 -14.58
N ALA A 83 6.09 -2.83 -13.68
CA ALA A 83 5.49 -4.17 -13.61
C ALA A 83 4.75 -4.52 -14.91
N LYS A 84 4.02 -3.56 -15.50
CA LYS A 84 3.36 -3.73 -16.79
C LYS A 84 4.35 -3.95 -17.92
N GLN A 85 5.44 -3.18 -17.96
CA GLN A 85 6.49 -3.36 -18.95
C GLN A 85 7.11 -4.77 -18.86
N GLN A 86 7.41 -5.24 -17.64
CA GLN A 86 7.92 -6.59 -17.42
C GLN A 86 6.90 -7.67 -17.82
N ALA A 87 5.60 -7.45 -17.59
CA ALA A 87 4.56 -8.36 -18.06
C ALA A 87 4.52 -8.44 -19.59
N SER A 88 4.61 -7.31 -20.30
CA SER A 88 4.66 -7.31 -21.77
C SER A 88 5.93 -7.98 -22.34
N ILE A 89 7.08 -7.82 -21.68
CA ILE A 89 8.33 -8.51 -22.07
C ILE A 89 8.16 -10.03 -21.92
N LEU A 90 7.58 -10.49 -20.80
CA LEU A 90 7.31 -11.90 -20.56
C LEU A 90 6.33 -12.47 -21.59
N GLU A 91 5.27 -11.73 -21.93
CA GLU A 91 4.30 -12.10 -22.96
C GLU A 91 4.99 -12.32 -24.31
N ALA A 92 5.77 -11.33 -24.77
CA ALA A 92 6.50 -11.41 -26.03
C ALA A 92 7.51 -12.57 -26.05
N TYR A 93 8.18 -12.84 -24.93
CA TYR A 93 9.09 -13.98 -24.79
C TYR A 93 8.35 -15.32 -24.95
N LEU A 94 7.18 -15.47 -24.34
CA LEU A 94 6.36 -16.68 -24.45
C LEU A 94 5.82 -16.87 -25.87
N GLU A 95 5.38 -15.79 -26.52
CA GLU A 95 4.94 -15.81 -27.92
C GLU A 95 6.06 -16.28 -28.85
N GLN A 96 7.28 -15.79 -28.66
CA GLN A 96 8.46 -16.22 -29.42
C GLN A 96 8.75 -17.73 -29.24
N ARG A 97 8.32 -18.32 -28.13
CA ARG A 97 8.44 -19.76 -27.84
C ARG A 97 7.23 -20.59 -28.30
N GLY A 98 6.29 -19.96 -29.01
CA GLY A 98 5.09 -20.62 -29.53
C GLY A 98 3.94 -20.71 -28.53
N VAL A 99 3.97 -19.94 -27.45
CA VAL A 99 2.91 -19.87 -26.44
C VAL A 99 2.22 -18.52 -26.53
N SER A 100 1.04 -18.48 -27.16
CA SER A 100 0.19 -17.28 -27.14
C SER A 100 -0.67 -17.27 -25.88
N LEU A 101 -0.73 -16.12 -25.21
CA LEU A 101 -1.57 -15.91 -24.05
C LEU A 101 -2.84 -15.16 -24.44
N PRO A 102 -4.01 -15.55 -23.92
CA PRO A 102 -5.22 -14.75 -24.07
C PRO A 102 -5.07 -13.37 -23.43
N GLU A 103 -5.79 -12.38 -23.95
CA GLU A 103 -5.86 -11.06 -23.33
C GLU A 103 -6.30 -11.17 -21.86
N GLY A 104 -5.60 -10.46 -20.96
CA GLY A 104 -5.87 -10.48 -19.53
C GLY A 104 -5.29 -11.68 -18.76
N TYR A 105 -4.59 -12.60 -19.43
CA TYR A 105 -3.97 -13.76 -18.77
C TYR A 105 -2.82 -13.37 -17.82
N LEU A 106 -2.10 -12.30 -18.18
CA LEU A 106 -1.08 -11.67 -17.33
C LEU A 106 -1.66 -10.46 -16.62
N SER A 107 -1.62 -10.48 -15.29
CA SER A 107 -1.92 -9.30 -14.48
C SER A 107 -0.67 -8.77 -13.79
N SER A 108 -0.59 -7.45 -13.65
CA SER A 108 0.49 -6.77 -12.94
C SER A 108 -0.02 -6.26 -11.60
N LYS A 109 0.66 -6.61 -10.51
CA LYS A 109 0.33 -6.12 -9.17
C LYS A 109 1.58 -5.57 -8.49
N VAL A 110 1.40 -4.43 -7.84
CA VAL A 110 2.40 -3.81 -6.98
C VAL A 110 1.93 -3.95 -5.55
N ILE A 111 2.80 -4.49 -4.68
CA ILE A 111 2.47 -4.76 -3.28
C ILE A 111 3.51 -4.06 -2.40
N ILE A 112 3.02 -3.31 -1.42
CA ILE A 112 3.84 -2.81 -0.31
C ILE A 112 3.56 -3.68 0.92
N SER A 113 4.58 -4.41 1.35
CA SER A 113 4.48 -5.44 2.38
C SER A 113 4.36 -4.89 3.80
N ASN A 114 4.68 -3.60 4.02
CA ASN A 114 4.62 -2.99 5.34
C ASN A 114 4.28 -1.49 5.27
N PRO A 115 3.06 -1.13 4.83
CA PRO A 115 2.70 0.27 4.65
C PRO A 115 2.60 0.97 6.01
N LYS A 116 3.41 2.00 6.19
CA LYS A 116 3.41 2.85 7.39
C LYS A 116 2.33 3.92 7.30
N PHE A 117 1.92 4.43 8.45
CA PHE A 117 1.10 5.63 8.53
C PHE A 117 1.97 6.87 8.73
N ARG A 118 1.55 7.97 8.13
CA ARG A 118 2.01 9.33 8.42
C ARG A 118 0.93 10.03 9.25
N LEU A 119 1.27 10.36 10.49
CA LEU A 119 0.43 11.15 11.40
C LEU A 119 0.85 12.62 11.32
N GLU A 120 0.03 13.47 10.72
CA GLU A 120 0.27 14.91 10.65
C GLU A 120 -0.33 15.62 11.85
N LEU A 121 0.48 16.47 12.47
CA LEU A 121 0.14 17.28 13.62
C LEU A 121 0.01 18.74 13.19
N LYS A 122 -0.62 19.54 14.05
CA LYS A 122 -0.62 21.00 13.89
C LYS A 122 0.81 21.56 13.86
N ALA A 123 0.96 22.72 13.22
CA ALA A 123 2.26 23.34 12.93
C ALA A 123 3.15 22.52 11.97
N SER A 124 2.53 21.80 11.03
CA SER A 124 3.20 21.09 9.92
C SER A 124 4.27 20.09 10.35
N LYS A 125 4.13 19.51 11.55
CA LYS A 125 4.96 18.42 12.03
C LYS A 125 4.31 17.09 11.67
N TYR A 126 5.10 16.06 11.41
CA TYR A 126 4.57 14.71 11.20
C TYR A 126 5.36 13.65 11.95
N VAL A 127 4.73 12.51 12.18
CA VAL A 127 5.34 11.31 12.78
C VAL A 127 5.02 10.13 11.87
N LEU A 128 6.04 9.41 11.42
CA LEU A 128 5.89 8.15 10.68
C LEU A 128 5.84 6.98 11.66
N GLY A 129 5.06 5.95 11.34
CA GLY A 129 4.98 4.75 12.16
C GLY A 129 3.68 3.98 12.02
N GLU A 130 3.25 3.32 13.09
CA GLU A 130 2.08 2.46 13.10
C GLU A 130 0.93 3.09 13.89
N PHE A 131 -0.22 3.22 13.24
CA PHE A 131 -1.47 3.44 13.93
C PHE A 131 -1.94 2.15 14.61
N LEU A 132 -2.20 2.20 15.91
CA LEU A 132 -2.63 1.03 16.69
C LEU A 132 -4.14 1.06 16.96
N GLU A 133 -4.59 2.06 17.71
CA GLU A 133 -5.97 2.14 18.20
C GLU A 133 -6.32 3.56 18.70
N PHE A 134 -7.59 3.78 19.01
CA PHE A 134 -8.05 4.96 19.74
C PHE A 134 -8.17 4.68 21.24
N LYS A 135 -7.94 5.72 22.07
CA LYS A 135 -8.21 5.73 23.51
C LYS A 135 -9.02 6.95 23.88
N GLY A 136 -10.03 6.78 24.73
CA GLY A 136 -10.96 7.85 25.09
C GLY A 136 -12.18 7.33 25.83
N LYS A 137 -13.26 8.11 25.84
CA LYS A 137 -14.54 7.65 26.39
C LYS A 137 -15.13 6.54 25.54
N ASN A 138 -15.84 5.60 26.17
CA ASN A 138 -16.38 4.43 25.49
C ASN A 138 -17.32 4.80 24.33
N GLU A 139 -18.14 5.85 24.49
CA GLU A 139 -18.99 6.43 23.43
C GLU A 139 -18.15 6.76 22.18
N ASP A 140 -17.04 7.49 22.33
CA ASP A 140 -16.19 7.89 21.21
C ASP A 140 -15.50 6.67 20.57
N ILE A 141 -15.12 5.67 21.36
CA ILE A 141 -14.49 4.43 20.84
C ILE A 141 -15.48 3.61 20.01
N GLN A 142 -16.76 3.58 20.39
CA GLN A 142 -17.81 2.92 19.62
C GLN A 142 -18.05 3.61 18.28
N GLU A 143 -18.05 4.94 18.24
CA GLU A 143 -18.15 5.71 16.98
C GLU A 143 -16.94 5.45 16.06
N LEU A 144 -15.74 5.33 16.64
CA LEU A 144 -14.49 5.13 15.90
C LEU A 144 -14.21 3.66 15.54
N GLN A 145 -15.09 2.73 15.87
CA GLN A 145 -14.82 1.28 15.75
C GLN A 145 -14.48 0.81 14.32
N TYR A 146 -14.90 1.55 13.30
CA TYR A 146 -14.62 1.23 11.90
C TYR A 146 -13.28 1.79 11.41
N ILE A 147 -12.71 2.76 12.15
CA ILE A 147 -11.41 3.35 11.86
C ILE A 147 -10.32 2.48 12.50
N LYS A 148 -9.98 1.39 11.81
CA LYS A 148 -8.94 0.44 12.24
C LYS A 148 -7.71 0.53 11.36
N ARG A 149 -6.55 0.17 11.93
CA ARG A 149 -5.28 0.01 11.19
C ARG A 149 -5.50 -0.71 9.87
N SER A 150 -6.17 -1.86 9.88
CA SER A 150 -6.39 -2.70 8.70
C SER A 150 -7.53 -2.25 7.78
N LYS A 151 -8.21 -1.14 8.04
CA LYS A 151 -9.39 -0.75 7.25
C LYS A 151 -9.29 0.63 6.65
N VAL A 152 -8.58 1.55 7.30
CA VAL A 152 -8.54 2.96 6.88
C VAL A 152 -7.27 3.28 6.11
N GLY A 153 -7.45 4.00 5.00
CA GLY A 153 -6.39 4.53 4.15
C GLY A 153 -6.07 5.98 4.51
N GLN A 154 -7.09 6.79 4.81
CA GLN A 154 -6.91 8.19 5.19
C GLN A 154 -7.93 8.64 6.22
N MET A 155 -7.52 9.54 7.10
CA MET A 155 -8.36 10.22 8.08
C MET A 155 -7.94 11.69 8.20
N ILE A 156 -8.91 12.58 8.30
CA ILE A 156 -8.72 14.03 8.49
C ILE A 156 -9.52 14.46 9.71
N VAL A 157 -8.93 15.33 10.53
CA VAL A 157 -9.56 15.86 11.73
C VAL A 157 -9.86 17.34 11.53
N GLN A 158 -11.14 17.71 11.66
CA GLN A 158 -11.64 19.06 11.49
C GLN A 158 -12.24 19.58 12.81
N LYS A 159 -12.09 20.89 13.04
CA LYS A 159 -12.79 21.54 14.16
C LYS A 159 -14.26 21.70 13.78
N THR A 160 -15.16 21.30 14.67
CA THR A 160 -16.57 21.71 14.54
C THR A 160 -16.69 23.15 15.00
N SER A 161 -17.29 24.01 14.19
CA SER A 161 -17.60 25.37 14.60
C SER A 161 -18.72 25.32 15.63
N MET A 162 -18.44 25.67 16.88
CA MET A 162 -19.46 25.90 17.90
C MET A 162 -19.29 27.33 18.40
N PHE A 163 -20.32 28.16 18.19
CA PHE A 163 -20.34 29.57 18.58
C PHE A 163 -20.21 29.67 20.12
N GLY A 164 -19.10 30.24 20.63
CA GLY A 164 -18.96 30.68 22.02
C GLY A 164 -18.12 29.83 22.98
N PHE A 165 -17.72 28.59 22.64
CA PHE A 165 -16.85 27.76 23.51
C PHE A 165 -15.82 26.97 22.69
N ALA A 166 -14.66 26.66 23.29
CA ALA A 166 -13.66 25.81 22.64
C ALA A 166 -14.29 24.48 22.19
N PRO A 167 -14.02 23.98 20.96
CA PRO A 167 -14.69 22.79 20.45
C PRO A 167 -14.42 21.57 21.32
N THR A 168 -15.45 21.14 22.04
CA THR A 168 -15.43 19.93 22.88
C THR A 168 -15.46 18.67 22.04
N ARG A 169 -15.98 18.76 20.82
CA ARG A 169 -16.01 17.69 19.81
C ARG A 169 -15.28 18.13 18.53
N LEU A 170 -14.83 17.14 17.78
CA LEU A 170 -14.13 17.26 16.51
C LEU A 170 -14.82 16.35 15.51
N GLN A 171 -14.84 16.80 14.26
CA GLN A 171 -15.33 16.01 13.13
C GLN A 171 -14.14 15.22 12.58
N VAL A 172 -14.32 13.92 12.41
CA VAL A 172 -13.32 13.02 11.85
C VAL A 172 -13.89 12.47 10.56
N LEU A 173 -13.27 12.87 9.45
CA LEU A 173 -13.55 12.35 8.13
C LEU A 173 -12.57 11.22 7.84
N TYR A 174 -13.03 10.10 7.30
CA TYR A 174 -12.15 8.98 6.95
C TYR A 174 -12.62 8.26 5.70
N CYS A 175 -11.67 7.65 4.99
CA CYS A 175 -11.95 6.75 3.88
C CYS A 175 -11.31 5.38 4.13
N PHE A 176 -11.96 4.34 3.64
CA PHE A 176 -11.40 3.00 3.70
C PHE A 176 -10.22 2.84 2.74
N ARG A 177 -9.36 1.88 3.05
CA ARG A 177 -8.28 1.46 2.16
C ARG A 177 -8.89 1.02 0.83
N ASP A 178 -8.31 1.50 -0.25
CA ASP A 178 -8.63 0.97 -1.56
C ASP A 178 -7.84 -0.32 -1.77
N TYR A 179 -8.55 -1.45 -1.74
CA TYR A 179 -7.98 -2.76 -2.03
C TYR A 179 -8.11 -3.14 -3.51
N ARG A 180 -8.74 -2.29 -4.33
CA ARG A 180 -9.04 -2.60 -5.74
C ARG A 180 -7.89 -2.18 -6.64
N THR A 181 -7.65 -3.02 -7.64
CA THR A 181 -6.54 -2.89 -8.59
C THR A 181 -6.84 -2.00 -9.79
N GLU A 182 -8.06 -1.48 -9.95
CA GLU A 182 -8.46 -0.70 -11.13
C GLU A 182 -9.29 0.54 -10.82
N ALA A 183 -9.12 1.52 -11.71
CA ALA A 183 -9.44 2.93 -11.64
C ALA A 183 -10.81 3.34 -11.04
N SER A 184 -10.76 4.46 -10.33
CA SER A 184 -11.83 5.46 -10.28
C SER A 184 -13.10 5.10 -9.48
N SER A 185 -12.95 4.62 -8.25
CA SER A 185 -13.94 4.97 -7.22
C SER A 185 -13.44 6.20 -6.49
N SER A 186 -14.18 7.30 -6.52
CA SER A 186 -13.97 8.36 -5.53
C SER A 186 -14.04 7.72 -4.15
N SER A 187 -13.02 7.93 -3.33
CA SER A 187 -13.03 7.37 -1.97
C SER A 187 -14.19 7.98 -1.22
N GLU A 188 -15.23 7.19 -0.95
CA GLU A 188 -16.38 7.62 -0.17
C GLU A 188 -15.89 8.03 1.23
N TRP A 189 -16.01 9.32 1.55
CA TRP A 189 -15.66 9.84 2.86
C TRP A 189 -16.81 9.61 3.82
N LYS A 190 -16.49 8.99 4.96
CA LYS A 190 -17.40 8.82 6.09
C LYS A 190 -17.05 9.80 7.19
N GLU A 191 -18.05 10.16 7.98
CA GLU A 191 -17.92 11.14 9.04
C GLU A 191 -18.30 10.53 10.38
N VAL A 192 -17.55 10.87 11.43
CA VAL A 192 -17.93 10.67 12.83
C VAL A 192 -17.52 11.88 13.66
N THR A 193 -18.26 12.16 14.73
CA THR A 193 -17.97 13.30 15.63
C THR A 193 -17.61 12.80 17.02
N VAL A 194 -16.41 13.11 17.50
CA VAL A 194 -15.85 12.59 18.76
C VAL A 194 -15.22 13.67 19.61
N ARG A 195 -14.97 13.40 20.88
CA ARG A 195 -14.36 14.41 21.78
C ARG A 195 -12.93 14.79 21.37
N SER A 196 -12.59 16.05 21.60
CA SER A 196 -11.25 16.59 21.33
C SER A 196 -10.15 15.99 22.22
N SER A 197 -10.55 15.35 23.32
CA SER A 197 -9.70 14.62 24.26
C SER A 197 -9.34 13.20 23.82
N THR A 198 -10.05 12.63 22.84
CA THR A 198 -9.78 11.28 22.32
C THR A 198 -8.38 11.23 21.73
N GLU A 199 -7.67 10.13 21.97
CA GLU A 199 -6.26 9.95 21.63
C GLU A 199 -6.08 8.87 20.58
N VAL A 200 -5.17 9.10 19.64
CA VAL A 200 -4.60 8.08 18.78
C VAL A 200 -3.40 7.48 19.49
N VAL A 201 -3.40 6.15 19.65
CA VAL A 201 -2.22 5.40 20.05
C VAL A 201 -1.42 5.07 18.79
N PHE A 202 -0.19 5.57 18.76
CA PHE A 202 0.67 5.50 17.61
C PHE A 202 2.04 5.01 18.05
N GLN A 203 2.61 4.04 17.35
CA GLN A 203 3.99 3.63 17.57
C GLN A 203 4.86 4.33 16.53
N PRO A 204 5.65 5.35 16.92
CA PRO A 204 6.59 5.97 16.00
C PRO A 204 7.55 4.91 15.45
N GLN A 205 7.92 5.08 14.19
CA GLN A 205 8.91 4.25 13.55
C GLN A 205 10.23 4.31 14.36
N ASN A 206 10.89 3.16 14.51
CA ASN A 206 12.08 2.94 15.37
C ASN A 206 11.93 3.22 16.87
N ALA A 207 10.74 3.55 17.37
CA ALA A 207 10.49 3.68 18.80
C ALA A 207 10.01 2.34 19.40
N LYS A 208 10.67 1.89 20.47
CA LYS A 208 10.21 0.76 21.28
C LYS A 208 8.94 1.08 22.08
N LYS A 209 8.64 2.37 22.29
CA LYS A 209 7.51 2.85 23.08
C LYS A 209 6.44 3.48 22.20
N VAL A 210 5.20 3.12 22.47
CA VAL A 210 4.02 3.79 21.90
C VAL A 210 3.87 5.19 22.45
N ARG A 211 3.32 6.10 21.64
CA ARG A 211 2.96 7.47 22.01
C ARG A 211 1.47 7.67 21.84
N LYS A 212 0.91 8.62 22.58
CA LYS A 212 -0.49 9.02 22.48
C LYS A 212 -0.57 10.44 21.98
N PHE A 213 -1.45 10.68 21.02
CA PHE A 213 -1.67 11.98 20.41
C PHE A 213 -3.14 12.32 20.50
N LYS A 214 -3.50 13.43 21.14
CA LYS A 214 -4.90 13.90 21.15
C LYS A 214 -5.34 14.26 19.74
N LEU A 215 -6.57 13.90 19.37
CA LEU A 215 -7.20 14.27 18.10
C LEU A 215 -7.16 15.79 17.87
N SER A 216 -7.31 16.58 18.93
CA SER A 216 -7.17 18.03 18.86
C SER A 216 -5.81 18.54 18.39
N ALA A 217 -4.76 17.73 18.42
CA ALA A 217 -3.43 18.07 17.93
C ALA A 217 -3.15 17.51 16.52
N ILE A 218 -4.01 16.62 16.02
CA ILE A 218 -3.85 15.91 14.74
C ILE A 218 -4.58 16.69 13.65
N THR A 219 -3.99 16.72 12.46
CA THR A 219 -4.59 17.26 11.23
C THR A 219 -5.04 16.13 10.34
N SER A 220 -4.18 15.12 10.13
CA SER A 220 -4.47 13.97 9.27
C SER A 220 -3.71 12.72 9.73
N LEU A 221 -4.17 11.56 9.29
CA LEU A 221 -3.51 10.27 9.39
C LEU A 221 -3.67 9.57 8.05
N THR A 222 -2.57 9.30 7.36
CA THR A 222 -2.58 8.77 6.00
C THR A 222 -1.71 7.52 5.92
N LEU A 223 -2.24 6.44 5.37
CA LEU A 223 -1.48 5.23 5.06
C LEU A 223 -0.59 5.50 3.85
N SER A 224 0.60 4.93 3.86
CA SER A 224 1.45 4.81 2.68
C SER A 224 0.64 4.25 1.51
N ALA A 225 0.87 4.79 0.32
CA ALA A 225 0.39 4.17 -0.92
C ALA A 225 0.93 2.75 -1.08
#